data_AF-A0A353RJ04-F1
#
_entry.id   AF-A0A353RJ04-F1
#
_cell.length_a   1.000
_cell.length_b   1.000
_cell.length_c   1.000
_cell.angle_alpha   90.00
_cell.angle_beta   90.00
_cell.angle_gamma   90.00
#
_symmetry.space_group_name_H-M   'P 1'
#
loop_
_entity.id
_entity.type
_entity.pdbx_description
1 polymer ?
#
loop_
_entity_poly.entity_id
_entity_poly.type
_entity_poly.pdbx_seq_one_letter_code
_entity_poly.pdbx_strand_id
1 'polypeptide(L)'
;MEVAENAVSTKQVVTFTALPGGYRNNNGTFNNIGNNGNWWSSTQNNTNNAWNRNLNYNNSNVNRNNNNKENGFSVRCLRDLKRKLYNHG
;
A
#
# COMPACT_ATOMS: atom_id res chain seq x y z
N MET A 1 11.84 42.88 -15.88
CA MET A 1 11.12 42.56 -14.63
C MET A 1 10.50 41.20 -14.83
N GLU A 2 11.21 40.15 -14.42
CA GLU A 2 10.74 38.78 -14.54
C GLU A 2 9.92 38.47 -13.28
N VAL A 3 8.62 38.35 -13.42
CA VAL A 3 7.77 37.90 -12.32
C VAL A 3 7.78 36.37 -12.39
N ALA A 4 8.63 35.74 -11.58
CA ALA A 4 8.58 34.31 -11.39
C ALA A 4 7.23 33.94 -10.75
N GLU A 5 6.44 33.09 -11.41
CA GLU A 5 5.24 32.54 -10.80
C GLU A 5 5.63 31.61 -9.64
N ASN A 6 5.26 32.01 -8.42
CA ASN A 6 5.35 31.15 -7.25
C ASN A 6 4.32 30.02 -7.38
N ALA A 7 4.71 28.90 -7.99
CA ALA A 7 3.90 27.70 -8.02
C ALA A 7 3.66 27.21 -6.58
N VAL A 8 2.48 27.50 -6.02
CA VAL A 8 2.05 26.92 -4.75
C VAL A 8 1.96 25.41 -4.96
N SER A 9 2.93 24.69 -4.39
CA SER A 9 2.95 23.24 -4.43
C SER A 9 1.86 22.71 -3.50
N THR A 10 0.66 22.50 -4.04
CA THR A 10 -0.39 21.78 -3.31
C THR A 10 0.07 20.35 -3.10
N LYS A 11 0.39 19.98 -1.86
CA LYS A 11 0.62 18.60 -1.46
C LYS A 11 -0.70 17.85 -1.60
N GLN A 12 -0.85 17.06 -2.67
CA GLN A 12 -2.03 16.23 -2.83
C GLN A 12 -1.95 15.06 -1.83
N VAL A 13 -2.85 15.04 -0.86
CA VAL A 13 -2.91 13.98 0.16
C VAL A 13 -3.84 12.89 -0.35
N VAL A 14 -3.28 11.70 -0.59
CA VAL A 14 -4.06 10.48 -0.84
C VAL A 14 -4.12 9.71 0.47
N THR A 15 -5.32 9.50 0.99
CA THR A 15 -5.51 8.77 2.24
C THR A 15 -5.64 7.28 1.98
N PHE A 16 -4.91 6.48 2.76
CA PHE A 16 -5.07 5.04 2.84
C PHE A 16 -5.31 4.66 4.29
N THR A 17 -6.48 4.09 4.59
CA THR A 17 -6.91 3.82 5.97
C THR A 17 -6.32 2.54 6.56
N ALA A 18 -5.74 1.67 5.74
CA ALA A 18 -5.08 0.43 6.17
C ALA A 18 -5.89 -0.43 7.16
N LEU A 19 -7.21 -0.57 6.95
CA LEU A 19 -8.09 -1.29 7.88
C LEU A 19 -7.62 -2.76 8.09
N PRO A 20 -7.64 -3.27 9.34
CA PRO A 20 -7.10 -4.59 9.67
C PRO A 20 -8.06 -5.73 9.30
N GLY A 21 -8.16 -6.04 8.01
CA GLY A 21 -9.04 -7.09 7.48
C GLY A 21 -8.57 -8.54 7.72
N GLY A 22 -7.40 -8.73 8.32
CA GLY A 22 -6.80 -10.06 8.49
C GLY A 22 -6.30 -10.65 7.16
N TYR A 23 -6.32 -11.98 7.07
CA TYR A 23 -6.01 -12.71 5.84
C TYR A 23 -6.63 -14.10 5.81
N ARG A 24 -6.76 -14.64 4.59
CA ARG A 24 -7.10 -16.05 4.35
C ARG A 24 -5.82 -16.88 4.22
N ASN A 25 -5.72 -17.98 4.93
CA ASN A 25 -4.63 -18.95 4.81
C ASN A 25 -4.91 -19.95 3.66
N ASN A 26 -3.88 -20.64 3.19
CA ASN A 26 -4.00 -21.59 2.08
C ASN A 26 -5.05 -22.69 2.32
N ASN A 27 -5.24 -23.10 3.58
CA ASN A 27 -6.16 -24.15 3.98
C ASN A 27 -7.64 -23.75 4.03
N GLY A 28 -8.02 -22.49 3.83
CA GLY A 28 -9.41 -22.09 4.07
C GLY A 28 -9.61 -20.95 5.06
N THR A 29 -8.80 -20.97 6.11
CA THR A 29 -9.11 -20.30 7.37
C THR A 29 -8.80 -18.81 7.30
N PHE A 30 -9.63 -17.99 7.95
CA PHE A 30 -9.36 -16.58 8.13
C PHE A 30 -8.70 -16.32 9.48
N ASN A 31 -7.64 -15.52 9.49
CA ASN A 31 -6.85 -15.23 10.68
C ASN A 31 -6.64 -13.71 10.83
N ASN A 32 -6.43 -13.28 12.07
CA ASN A 32 -6.05 -11.91 12.45
C ASN A 32 -7.01 -10.80 11.96
N ILE A 33 -8.27 -11.13 11.73
CA ILE A 33 -9.33 -10.14 11.49
C ILE A 33 -9.38 -9.18 12.68
N GLY A 34 -9.40 -7.87 12.43
CA GLY A 34 -9.39 -6.83 13.45
C GLY A 34 -8.00 -6.48 14.00
N ASN A 35 -7.01 -7.36 13.84
CA ASN A 35 -5.68 -7.19 14.42
C ASN A 35 -4.62 -6.78 13.39
N ASN A 36 -4.66 -7.37 12.19
CA ASN A 36 -3.63 -7.16 11.18
C ASN A 36 -4.22 -6.73 9.84
N GLY A 37 -3.58 -5.74 9.22
CA GLY A 37 -3.73 -5.46 7.80
C GLY A 37 -2.58 -6.10 7.02
N ASN A 38 -2.91 -6.96 6.05
CA ASN A 38 -1.92 -7.62 5.19
C ASN A 38 -2.18 -7.28 3.73
N TRP A 39 -1.16 -6.76 3.04
CA TRP A 39 -1.23 -6.44 1.62
C TRP A 39 -0.08 -7.07 0.85
N TRP A 40 -0.41 -7.70 -0.29
CA TRP A 40 0.61 -8.18 -1.21
C TRP A 40 1.44 -7.02 -1.78
N SER A 41 2.73 -7.26 -1.95
CA SER A 41 3.60 -6.51 -2.86
C SER A 41 3.50 -7.13 -4.26
N SER A 42 3.83 -6.35 -5.29
CA SER A 42 4.01 -6.88 -6.65
C SER A 42 5.30 -7.70 -6.81
N THR A 43 6.20 -7.65 -5.82
CA THR A 43 7.50 -8.32 -5.88
C THR A 43 7.40 -9.77 -5.40
N GLN A 44 7.78 -10.70 -6.27
CA GLN A 44 8.03 -12.10 -5.90
C GLN A 44 9.26 -12.22 -4.99
N ASN A 45 9.25 -13.20 -4.08
CA ASN A 45 10.45 -13.64 -3.39
C ASN A 45 11.05 -14.89 -4.03
N ASN A 46 10.24 -15.92 -4.26
CA ASN A 46 10.64 -17.16 -4.93
C ASN A 46 9.43 -17.85 -5.59
N THR A 47 9.60 -19.08 -6.04
CA THR A 47 8.54 -19.85 -6.72
C THR A 47 7.24 -19.90 -5.90
N ASN A 48 7.33 -20.12 -4.60
CA ASN A 48 6.17 -20.38 -3.73
C ASN A 48 5.72 -19.15 -2.94
N ASN A 49 6.60 -18.17 -2.75
CA ASN A 49 6.35 -17.06 -1.84
C ASN A 49 6.48 -15.68 -2.51
N ALA A 50 5.70 -14.72 -2.00
CA ALA A 50 5.75 -13.32 -2.39
C ALA A 50 5.93 -12.42 -1.15
N TRP A 51 6.39 -11.19 -1.39
CA TRP A 51 6.54 -10.21 -0.34
C TRP A 51 5.18 -9.60 0.01
N ASN A 52 4.90 -9.40 1.29
CA ASN A 52 3.75 -8.64 1.76
C ASN A 52 4.16 -7.57 2.78
N ARG A 53 3.28 -6.59 2.97
CA ARG A 53 3.36 -5.60 4.05
C ARG A 53 2.32 -5.94 5.11
N ASN A 54 2.72 -5.85 6.37
CA ASN A 54 1.88 -6.14 7.53
C ASN A 54 1.90 -4.93 8.48
N LEU A 55 0.71 -4.48 8.86
CA LEU A 55 0.50 -3.49 9.93
C LEU A 55 -0.34 -4.14 11.03
N ASN A 56 0.09 -3.98 12.27
CA ASN A 56 -0.63 -4.46 13.46
C ASN A 56 -1.33 -3.27 14.13
N TYR A 57 -2.56 -3.47 14.62
CA TYR A 57 -3.38 -2.44 15.26
C TYR A 57 -2.66 -1.71 16.42
N ASN A 58 -1.75 -2.39 17.12
CA ASN A 58 -1.04 -1.86 18.28
C ASN A 58 0.44 -1.54 18.01
N ASN A 59 0.89 -1.54 16.76
CA ASN A 59 2.28 -1.28 16.41
C ASN A 59 2.39 -0.36 15.20
N SER A 60 3.11 0.74 15.34
CA SER A 60 3.35 1.73 14.28
C SER A 60 4.29 1.23 13.17
N ASN A 61 5.03 0.15 13.40
CA ASN A 61 5.99 -0.35 12.42
C ASN A 61 5.30 -1.04 11.25
N VAL A 62 5.78 -0.74 10.04
CA VAL A 62 5.37 -1.44 8.82
C VAL A 62 6.33 -2.59 8.57
N ASN A 63 5.89 -3.80 8.85
CA ASN A 63 6.69 -5.00 8.65
C ASN A 63 6.63 -5.47 7.20
N ARG A 64 7.71 -6.11 6.73
CA ARG A 64 7.79 -6.77 5.42
C ARG A 64 8.09 -8.25 5.64
N ASN A 65 7.19 -9.10 5.17
CA ASN A 65 7.27 -10.55 5.35
C ASN A 65 7.26 -11.27 4.00
N ASN A 66 7.72 -12.52 3.99
CA ASN A 66 7.67 -13.41 2.83
C ASN A 66 6.68 -14.54 3.12
N ASN A 67 5.60 -14.65 2.34
CA ASN A 67 4.50 -15.55 2.62
C ASN A 67 4.09 -16.35 1.38
N ASN A 68 3.48 -17.52 1.61
CA ASN A 68 2.96 -18.38 0.56
C ASN A 68 1.97 -17.60 -0.32
N LYS A 69 2.16 -17.65 -1.63
CA LYS A 69 1.31 -17.01 -2.65
C LYS A 69 -0.14 -17.48 -2.61
N GLU A 70 -0.40 -18.65 -2.03
CA GLU A 70 -1.76 -19.18 -1.81
C GLU A 70 -2.56 -18.43 -0.73
N ASN A 71 -1.90 -17.57 0.07
CA ASN A 71 -2.60 -16.76 1.06
C ASN A 71 -3.43 -15.65 0.38
N GLY A 72 -4.63 -15.44 0.90
CA GLY A 72 -5.48 -14.31 0.52
C GLY A 72 -5.15 -13.08 1.36
N PHE A 73 -4.20 -12.28 0.90
CA PHE A 73 -3.98 -10.91 1.39
C PHE A 73 -4.71 -9.89 0.53
N SER A 74 -4.97 -8.72 1.11
CA SER A 74 -5.59 -7.61 0.38
C SER A 74 -4.66 -7.11 -0.74
N VAL A 75 -5.26 -6.62 -1.81
CA VAL A 75 -4.56 -5.94 -2.92
C VAL A 75 -4.96 -4.48 -2.96
N ARG A 76 -4.04 -3.61 -3.37
CA ARG A 76 -4.33 -2.20 -3.64
C ARG A 76 -3.56 -1.73 -4.86
N CYS A 77 -4.24 -1.01 -5.73
CA CYS A 77 -3.59 -0.38 -6.88
C CYS A 77 -2.88 0.89 -6.44
N LEU A 78 -1.68 1.10 -6.95
CA LEU A 78 -0.90 2.32 -6.77
C LEU A 78 -0.90 3.10 -8.08
N ARG A 79 -1.01 4.42 -7.99
CA ARG A 79 -0.95 5.32 -9.14
C ARG A 79 -0.14 6.55 -8.77
N ASP A 80 0.77 6.92 -9.65
CA ASP A 80 1.48 8.19 -9.56
C ASP A 80 0.54 9.34 -9.91
N LEU A 81 0.47 10.32 -9.01
CA LEU A 81 -0.24 11.56 -9.26
C LEU A 81 0.70 12.53 -9.97
N LYS A 82 0.53 12.69 -11.28
CA LYS A 82 1.23 13.74 -12.04
C LYS A 82 0.41 15.03 -11.96
N ARG A 83 0.99 16.09 -11.38
CA ARG A 83 0.42 17.44 -11.48
C ARG A 83 0.67 17.96 -12.89
N LYS A 84 -0.39 18.27 -13.63
CA LYS A 84 -0.26 19.00 -14.89
C LYS A 84 -0.05 20.47 -14.54
N LEU A 85 1.14 21.00 -14.84
CA LEU A 85 1.35 22.43 -14.94
C LEU A 85 1.01 22.80 -16.39
N TYR A 86 -0.14 23.43 -16.60
CA TYR A 86 -0.48 23.99 -17.91
C TYR A 86 -0.05 25.46 -17.90
N ASN A 87 0.97 25.79 -18.69
CA ASN A 87 1.22 27.16 -19.10
C ASN A 87 0.46 27.35 -20.42
N HIS A 88 -0.64 28.07 -20.38
CA HIS A 88 -1.25 28.60 -21.61
C HIS A 88 -0.50 29.88 -21.98
N GLY A 89 0.19 29.83 -23.12
CA GLY A 89 0.71 31.01 -23.80
C GLY A 89 -0.37 31.76 -24.55
#